data_AF-A0A3D0LTG0-F1
#
_entry.id   AF-A0A3D0LTG0-F1
#
_cell.length_a   1.000
_cell.length_b   1.000
_cell.length_c   1.000
_cell.angle_alpha   90.00
_cell.angle_beta   90.00
_cell.angle_gamma   90.00
#
_symmetry.space_group_name_H-M   'P 1'
#
loop_
_entity.id
_entity.type
_entity.pdbx_description
1 polymer ?
#
loop_
_entity_poly.entity_id
_entity_poly.type
_entity_poly.pdbx_seq_one_letter_code
_entity_poly.pdbx_strand_id
1 'polypeptide(L)'
;RSDTVGEDMELVVRLHRTLRLDGKRYRITFLPDPVCWTEAPEDLRTLQNQRIRWQRGLAESLMMNRRLLFHPKGGAAGWLAFPFMVVFEWLGPLLEALGYGLMVFFFLTQMISLEALGAFLLAAIGFGLLLSVNALLLEELSFHLYERPSQLVVLFLVAVMENFGYRQLNSVWRLIGLMRWALGGKAHWGEMKRIGRGAG
;
A
#
# COMPACT_ATOMS: atom_id res chain seq x y z
N ARG A 1 22.55 7.63 0.02
CA ARG A 1 22.33 7.41 -1.43
C ARG A 1 20.93 7.91 -1.74
N SER A 2 20.78 8.71 -2.80
CA SER A 2 19.55 9.38 -3.21
C SER A 2 18.91 8.73 -4.45
N ASP A 3 19.42 7.58 -4.89
CA ASP A 3 19.02 6.95 -6.16
C ASP A 3 17.73 6.11 -6.07
N THR A 4 16.97 6.24 -4.97
CA THR A 4 15.71 5.51 -4.75
C THR A 4 14.52 6.43 -4.89
N VAL A 5 13.47 5.94 -5.54
CA VAL A 5 12.29 6.74 -5.85
C VAL A 5 11.39 6.98 -4.62
N GLY A 6 11.50 6.12 -3.61
CA GLY A 6 10.87 6.24 -2.30
C GLY A 6 11.90 6.49 -1.19
N GLU A 7 12.54 7.67 -1.23
CA GLU A 7 13.62 8.06 -0.32
C GLU A 7 13.19 8.03 1.16
N ASP A 8 11.95 8.45 1.43
CA ASP A 8 11.35 8.49 2.77
C ASP A 8 11.27 7.10 3.41
N MET A 9 10.66 6.15 2.71
CA MET A 9 10.56 4.77 3.15
C MET A 9 11.94 4.12 3.24
N GLU A 10 12.80 4.31 2.23
CA GLU A 10 14.14 3.73 2.24
C GLU A 10 14.94 4.20 3.45
N LEU A 11 14.86 5.49 3.79
CA LEU A 11 15.52 6.06 4.95
C LEU A 11 15.08 5.37 6.24
N VAL A 12 13.77 5.23 6.46
CA VAL A 12 13.22 4.61 7.69
C VAL A 12 13.63 3.14 7.78
N VAL A 13 13.49 2.37 6.69
CA VAL A 13 13.87 0.95 6.67
C VAL A 13 15.38 0.79 6.86
N ARG A 14 16.19 1.68 6.26
CA ARG A 14 17.64 1.71 6.44
C ARG A 14 18.03 2.04 7.87
N LEU A 15 17.36 2.98 8.52
CA LEU A 15 17.58 3.30 9.94
C LEU A 15 17.31 2.08 10.82
N HIS A 16 16.17 1.41 10.61
CA HIS A 16 15.86 0.15 11.30
C HIS A 16 16.96 -0.89 11.07
N ARG A 17 17.39 -1.09 9.82
CA ARG A 17 18.43 -2.06 9.46
C ARG A 17 19.75 -1.74 10.15
N THR A 18 20.28 -0.53 9.97
CA THR A 18 21.60 -0.15 10.48
C THR A 18 21.63 -0.19 12.01
N LEU A 19 20.67 0.45 12.68
CA LEU A 19 20.67 0.53 14.14
C LEU A 19 20.45 -0.84 14.80
N ARG A 20 19.61 -1.71 14.21
CA ARG A 20 19.42 -3.10 14.71
C ARG A 20 20.66 -3.95 14.52
N LEU A 21 21.28 -3.91 13.35
CA LEU A 21 22.47 -4.74 13.06
C LEU A 21 23.67 -4.28 13.90
N ASP A 22 23.81 -2.97 14.12
CA ASP A 22 24.80 -2.38 15.04
C ASP A 22 24.50 -2.64 16.52
N GLY A 23 23.33 -3.19 16.86
CA GLY A 23 22.92 -3.41 18.25
C GLY A 23 22.64 -2.13 19.04
N LYS A 24 22.41 -1.00 18.37
CA LYS A 24 22.13 0.29 19.02
C LYS A 24 20.67 0.37 19.45
N ARG A 25 20.42 0.91 20.64
CA ARG A 25 19.07 1.24 21.10
C ARG A 25 18.59 2.51 20.39
N TYR A 26 17.35 2.49 19.89
CA TYR A 26 16.74 3.62 19.22
C TYR A 26 15.21 3.56 19.37
N ARG A 27 14.55 4.67 19.05
CA ARG A 27 13.09 4.79 19.01
C ARG A 27 12.71 5.62 17.79
N ILE A 28 11.78 5.11 16.99
CA ILE A 28 11.11 5.84 15.90
C ILE A 28 9.64 5.92 16.32
N THR A 29 9.09 7.13 16.39
CA THR A 29 7.72 7.39 16.83
C THR A 29 6.97 8.10 15.71
N PHE A 30 5.71 7.76 15.52
CA PHE A 30 4.77 8.47 14.65
C PHE A 30 4.10 9.60 15.43
N LEU A 31 4.04 10.80 14.83
CA LEU A 31 3.29 11.94 15.36
C LEU A 31 2.00 12.07 14.55
N PRO A 32 0.82 11.92 15.16
CA PRO A 32 -0.46 11.93 14.43
C PRO A 32 -0.91 13.33 14.02
N ASP A 33 -0.42 14.37 14.69
CA ASP A 33 -0.88 15.74 14.44
C ASP A 33 -0.42 16.26 13.06
N PRO A 34 -1.34 16.73 12.20
CA PRO A 34 -0.99 17.25 10.89
C PRO A 34 -0.28 18.60 11.03
N VAL A 35 1.04 18.60 10.84
CA VAL A 35 1.90 19.81 10.87
C VAL A 35 2.15 20.42 9.50
N CYS A 36 1.85 19.68 8.42
CA CYS A 36 2.08 20.09 7.04
C CYS A 36 0.87 19.77 6.17
N TRP A 37 0.53 20.68 5.25
CA TRP A 37 -0.50 20.48 4.24
C TRP A 37 0.14 20.12 2.91
N THR A 38 -0.41 19.11 2.22
CA THR A 38 0.05 18.68 0.90
C THR A 38 -1.11 18.60 -0.07
N GLU A 39 -0.85 18.92 -1.34
CA GLU A 39 -1.87 18.84 -2.39
C GLU A 39 -2.13 17.36 -2.75
N ALA A 40 -3.40 16.96 -2.74
CA ALA A 40 -3.83 15.67 -3.22
C ALA A 40 -3.93 15.68 -4.77
N PRO A 41 -3.64 14.55 -5.44
CA PRO A 41 -3.78 14.47 -6.90
C PRO A 41 -5.25 14.65 -7.32
N GLU A 42 -5.52 15.63 -8.18
CA GLU A 42 -6.87 15.93 -8.68
C GLU A 42 -7.23 15.11 -9.95
N ASP A 43 -6.25 14.52 -10.63
CA ASP A 43 -6.45 13.75 -11.85
C ASP A 43 -5.96 12.29 -11.74
N LEU A 44 -6.67 11.40 -12.44
CA LEU A 44 -6.40 9.95 -12.43
C LEU A 44 -4.99 9.60 -12.95
N ARG A 45 -4.42 10.40 -13.86
CA ARG A 45 -3.10 10.11 -14.44
C ARG A 45 -1.99 10.42 -13.43
N THR A 46 -2.10 11.54 -12.71
CA THR A 46 -1.19 11.89 -11.62
C THR A 46 -1.29 10.86 -10.49
N LEU A 47 -2.51 10.44 -10.13
CA LEU A 47 -2.71 9.38 -9.13
C LEU A 47 -2.08 8.05 -9.58
N GLN A 48 -2.31 7.63 -10.83
CA GLN A 48 -1.70 6.43 -11.39
C GLN A 48 -0.17 6.47 -11.30
N ASN A 49 0.45 7.58 -11.74
CA ASN A 49 1.90 7.75 -11.70
C ASN A 49 2.42 7.68 -10.26
N GLN A 50 1.70 8.28 -9.30
CA GLN A 50 2.05 8.22 -7.88
C GLN A 50 2.01 6.78 -7.36
N ARG A 51 0.95 6.00 -7.63
CA ARG A 51 0.83 4.61 -7.17
C ARG A 51 1.89 3.69 -7.77
N ILE A 52 2.15 3.82 -9.07
CA ILE A 52 3.26 3.10 -9.76
C ILE A 52 4.60 3.43 -9.09
N ARG A 53 4.83 4.71 -8.79
CA ARG A 53 6.04 5.20 -8.14
C ARG A 53 6.22 4.62 -6.73
N TRP A 54 5.16 4.58 -5.94
CA TRP A 54 5.19 4.03 -4.58
C TRP A 54 5.46 2.53 -4.57
N GLN A 55 4.82 1.76 -5.44
CA GLN A 55 5.08 0.32 -5.52
C GLN A 55 6.54 0.02 -5.90
N ARG A 56 7.12 0.84 -6.79
CA ARG A 56 8.53 0.73 -7.14
C ARG A 56 9.45 1.12 -5.99
N GLY A 57 9.17 2.23 -5.31
CA GLY A 57 9.96 2.68 -4.16
C GLY A 57 9.95 1.66 -3.02
N LEU A 58 8.81 1.00 -2.78
CA LEU A 58 8.67 -0.14 -1.87
C LEU A 58 9.61 -1.29 -2.28
N ALA A 59 9.56 -1.72 -3.54
CA ALA A 59 10.37 -2.83 -4.05
C ALA A 59 11.88 -2.53 -3.94
N GLU A 60 12.32 -1.32 -4.31
CA GLU A 60 13.70 -0.86 -4.18
C GLU A 60 14.15 -0.86 -2.72
N SER A 61 13.34 -0.29 -1.83
CA SER A 61 13.62 -0.19 -0.38
C SER A 61 13.77 -1.56 0.26
N LEU A 62 12.85 -2.49 -0.03
CA LEU A 62 12.92 -3.86 0.48
C LEU A 62 14.13 -4.60 -0.08
N MET A 63 14.40 -4.51 -1.39
CA MET A 63 15.54 -5.21 -1.99
C MET A 63 16.88 -4.72 -1.42
N MET A 64 17.04 -3.41 -1.26
CA MET A 64 18.24 -2.80 -0.68
C MET A 64 18.42 -3.17 0.79
N ASN A 65 17.32 -3.38 1.52
CA ASN A 65 17.34 -3.68 2.95
C ASN A 65 17.06 -5.15 3.27
N ARG A 66 17.14 -6.07 2.28
CA ARG A 66 16.87 -7.50 2.44
C ARG A 66 17.62 -8.20 3.59
N ARG A 67 18.77 -7.66 4.01
CA ARG A 67 19.53 -8.16 5.17
C ARG A 67 18.77 -8.05 6.49
N LEU A 68 17.71 -7.24 6.55
CA LEU A 68 16.87 -7.11 7.73
C LEU A 68 15.84 -8.25 7.84
N LEU A 69 15.45 -8.86 6.72
CA LEU A 69 14.47 -9.95 6.68
C LEU A 69 14.97 -11.15 7.48
N PHE A 70 14.21 -11.52 8.53
CA PHE A 70 14.53 -12.62 9.45
C PHE A 70 15.92 -12.54 10.08
N HIS A 71 16.50 -11.35 10.18
CA HIS A 71 17.78 -11.19 10.84
C HIS A 71 17.62 -11.45 12.35
N PRO A 72 18.51 -12.21 13.02
CA PRO A 72 18.40 -12.48 14.46
C PRO A 72 18.33 -11.20 15.31
N LYS A 73 19.10 -10.17 14.93
CA LYS A 73 19.07 -8.85 15.58
C LYS A 73 17.94 -7.91 15.08
N GLY A 74 17.13 -8.35 14.13
CA GLY A 74 16.14 -7.50 13.43
C GLY A 74 14.94 -7.08 14.29
N GLY A 75 14.67 -7.80 15.39
CA GLY A 75 13.51 -7.56 16.26
C GLY A 75 12.19 -7.59 15.47
N ALA A 76 11.17 -6.87 15.97
CA ALA A 76 9.87 -6.78 15.30
C ALA A 76 9.95 -6.22 13.86
N ALA A 77 10.89 -5.30 13.60
CA ALA A 77 11.06 -4.75 12.26
C ALA A 77 11.47 -5.82 11.24
N GLY A 78 12.42 -6.71 11.59
CA GLY A 78 12.89 -7.76 10.69
C GLY A 78 12.05 -9.05 10.66
N TRP A 79 11.35 -9.35 11.76
CA TRP A 79 10.56 -10.59 11.90
C TRP A 79 9.07 -10.44 11.62
N LEU A 80 8.50 -9.23 11.77
CA LEU A 80 7.06 -9.00 11.59
C LEU A 80 6.81 -8.00 10.46
N ALA A 81 7.34 -6.77 10.59
CA ALA A 81 7.04 -5.70 9.64
C ALA A 81 7.62 -5.97 8.24
N PHE A 82 8.87 -6.43 8.16
CA PHE A 82 9.52 -6.68 6.86
C PHE A 82 8.86 -7.83 6.08
N PRO A 83 8.60 -9.02 6.67
CA PRO A 83 7.86 -10.07 5.97
C PRO A 83 6.45 -9.65 5.58
N PHE A 84 5.75 -8.89 6.44
CA PHE A 84 4.43 -8.34 6.12
C PHE A 84 4.48 -7.45 4.86
N MET A 85 5.43 -6.51 4.81
CA MET A 85 5.62 -5.63 3.65
C MET A 85 5.97 -6.42 2.37
N VAL A 86 6.73 -7.51 2.50
CA VAL A 86 7.06 -8.37 1.35
C VAL A 86 5.81 -9.11 0.83
N VAL A 87 5.06 -9.76 1.71
CA VAL A 87 3.95 -10.65 1.31
C VAL A 87 2.71 -9.85 0.91
N PHE A 88 2.29 -8.90 1.74
CA PHE A 88 1.02 -8.21 1.55
C PHE A 88 1.16 -6.95 0.68
N GLU A 89 2.26 -6.22 0.80
CA GLU A 89 2.40 -4.95 0.05
C GLU A 89 3.14 -5.14 -1.28
N TRP A 90 4.25 -5.87 -1.28
CA TRP A 90 5.05 -6.05 -2.48
C TRP A 90 4.47 -7.13 -3.41
N LEU A 91 4.13 -8.32 -2.88
CA LEU A 91 3.53 -9.42 -3.63
C LEU A 91 2.00 -9.38 -3.72
N GLY A 92 1.34 -8.61 -2.84
CA GLY A 92 -0.13 -8.51 -2.80
C GLY A 92 -0.80 -8.28 -4.16
N PRO A 93 -0.36 -7.31 -4.98
CA PRO A 93 -0.95 -7.07 -6.30
C PRO A 93 -0.86 -8.26 -7.26
N LEU A 94 0.22 -9.03 -7.17
CA LEU A 94 0.41 -10.23 -7.98
C LEU A 94 -0.51 -11.35 -7.52
N LEU A 95 -0.62 -11.55 -6.20
CA LEU A 95 -1.52 -12.56 -5.62
C LEU A 95 -2.99 -12.25 -5.92
N GLU A 96 -3.38 -10.98 -5.84
CA GLU A 96 -4.74 -10.53 -6.16
C GLU A 96 -5.07 -10.75 -7.65
N ALA A 97 -4.18 -10.33 -8.55
CA ALA A 97 -4.35 -10.54 -9.99
C ALA A 97 -4.41 -12.03 -10.36
N LEU A 98 -3.55 -12.85 -9.76
CA LEU A 98 -3.55 -14.29 -9.97
C LEU A 98 -4.83 -14.93 -9.42
N GLY A 99 -5.27 -14.53 -8.24
CA GLY A 99 -6.50 -15.04 -7.62
C GLY A 99 -7.73 -14.79 -8.49
N TYR A 100 -7.94 -13.56 -8.94
CA TYR A 100 -9.04 -13.25 -9.85
C TYR A 100 -8.89 -13.94 -11.21
N GLY A 101 -7.69 -13.95 -11.79
CA GLY A 101 -7.43 -14.60 -13.08
C GLY A 101 -7.72 -16.11 -13.05
N LEU A 102 -7.27 -16.81 -12.00
CA LEU A 102 -7.53 -18.25 -11.82
C LEU A 102 -9.02 -18.54 -11.62
N MET A 103 -9.72 -17.71 -10.85
CA MET A 103 -11.16 -17.89 -10.63
C MET A 103 -11.96 -17.73 -11.92
N VAL A 104 -11.62 -16.74 -12.75
CA VAL A 104 -12.23 -16.59 -14.08
C VAL A 104 -11.86 -17.77 -14.98
N PHE A 105 -10.60 -18.20 -14.98
CA PHE A 105 -10.16 -19.35 -15.77
C PHE A 105 -10.94 -20.63 -15.40
N PHE A 106 -11.04 -20.95 -14.11
CA PHE A 106 -11.80 -22.12 -13.64
C PHE A 106 -13.29 -22.05 -13.98
N PHE A 107 -13.87 -20.86 -13.98
CA PHE A 107 -15.26 -20.68 -14.41
C PHE A 107 -15.42 -20.96 -15.91
N LEU A 108 -14.50 -20.44 -16.74
CA LEU A 108 -14.53 -20.67 -18.19
C LEU A 108 -14.29 -22.14 -18.57
N THR A 109 -13.43 -22.84 -17.83
CA THR A 109 -13.19 -24.28 -18.02
C THR A 109 -14.26 -25.18 -17.38
N GLN A 110 -15.33 -24.59 -16.82
CA GLN A 110 -16.42 -25.31 -16.13
C GLN A 110 -15.94 -26.17 -14.95
N MET A 111 -14.78 -25.82 -14.36
CA MET A 111 -14.26 -26.49 -13.16
C MET A 111 -14.95 -26.00 -11.88
N ILE A 112 -15.58 -24.82 -11.93
CA ILE A 112 -16.38 -24.26 -10.83
C ILE A 112 -17.75 -23.78 -11.33
N SER A 113 -18.75 -23.81 -10.45
CA SER A 113 -20.07 -23.24 -10.74
C SER A 113 -20.09 -21.71 -10.61
N LEU A 114 -21.13 -21.08 -11.18
CA LEU A 114 -21.38 -19.66 -11.00
C LEU A 114 -21.55 -19.29 -9.51
N GLU A 115 -22.14 -20.19 -8.73
CA GLU A 115 -22.33 -20.01 -7.29
C GLU A 115 -20.99 -19.95 -6.55
N ALA A 116 -20.05 -20.84 -6.91
CA ALA A 116 -18.70 -20.83 -6.33
C ALA A 116 -17.92 -19.56 -6.69
N LEU A 117 -18.04 -19.09 -7.94
CA LEU A 117 -17.46 -17.81 -8.36
C LEU A 117 -18.09 -16.63 -7.60
N GLY A 118 -19.41 -16.62 -7.46
CA GLY A 118 -20.15 -15.61 -6.71
C GLY A 118 -19.75 -15.58 -5.23
N ALA A 119 -19.66 -16.75 -4.58
CA ALA A 119 -19.22 -16.88 -3.20
C ALA A 119 -17.79 -16.36 -2.99
N PHE A 120 -16.88 -16.65 -3.92
CA PHE A 120 -15.52 -16.12 -3.88
C PHE A 120 -15.50 -14.60 -3.99
N LEU A 121 -16.22 -14.01 -4.95
CA LEU A 121 -16.28 -12.56 -5.12
C LEU A 121 -16.89 -11.86 -3.91
N LEU A 122 -17.97 -12.42 -3.35
CA LEU A 122 -18.59 -11.93 -2.12
C LEU A 122 -17.62 -11.99 -0.94
N ALA A 123 -16.88 -13.08 -0.79
CA ALA A 123 -15.87 -13.20 0.26
C ALA A 123 -14.74 -12.19 0.06
N ALA A 124 -14.21 -12.04 -1.15
CA ALA A 124 -13.13 -11.10 -1.45
C ALA A 124 -13.53 -9.65 -1.17
N ILE A 125 -14.71 -9.23 -1.62
CA ILE A 125 -15.26 -7.88 -1.37
C ILE A 125 -15.58 -7.72 0.13
N GLY A 126 -16.21 -8.72 0.74
CA GLY A 126 -16.57 -8.70 2.16
C GLY A 126 -15.36 -8.58 3.09
N PHE A 127 -14.30 -9.36 2.85
CA PHE A 127 -13.04 -9.22 3.58
C PHE A 127 -12.37 -7.88 3.32
N GLY A 128 -12.41 -7.38 2.08
CA GLY A 128 -11.90 -6.05 1.74
C GLY A 128 -12.60 -4.95 2.54
N LEU A 129 -13.93 -4.99 2.60
CA LEU A 129 -14.75 -4.06 3.36
C LEU A 129 -14.48 -4.17 4.86
N LEU A 130 -14.43 -5.40 5.40
CA LEU A 130 -14.11 -5.62 6.81
C LEU A 130 -12.76 -5.01 7.17
N LEU A 131 -11.74 -5.18 6.34
CA LEU A 131 -10.42 -4.58 6.58
C LEU A 131 -10.46 -3.05 6.57
N SER A 132 -11.11 -2.43 5.57
CA SER A 132 -11.21 -0.97 5.49
C SER A 132 -11.97 -0.39 6.68
N VAL A 133 -13.08 -1.02 7.10
CA VAL A 133 -13.88 -0.58 8.26
C VAL A 133 -13.10 -0.76 9.57
N ASN A 134 -12.40 -1.88 9.76
CA ASN A 134 -11.58 -2.09 10.96
C ASN A 134 -10.41 -1.10 11.03
N ALA A 135 -9.78 -0.78 9.90
CA ALA A 135 -8.74 0.23 9.86
C ALA A 135 -9.26 1.61 10.31
N LEU A 136 -10.42 2.03 9.78
CA LEU A 136 -11.07 3.28 10.17
C LEU A 136 -11.42 3.31 11.67
N LEU A 137 -11.96 2.20 12.20
CA LEU A 137 -12.30 2.09 13.62
C LEU A 137 -11.06 2.15 14.52
N LEU A 138 -9.98 1.46 14.15
CA LEU A 138 -8.73 1.49 14.90
C LEU A 138 -8.08 2.87 14.88
N GLU A 139 -8.14 3.57 13.76
CA GLU A 139 -7.63 4.94 13.62
C GLU A 139 -8.41 5.91 14.52
N GLU A 140 -9.75 5.83 14.49
CA GLU A 140 -10.61 6.67 15.32
C GLU A 140 -10.40 6.39 16.82
N LEU A 141 -10.36 5.11 17.22
CA LEU A 141 -10.11 4.73 18.63
C LEU A 141 -8.72 5.15 19.11
N SER A 142 -7.72 5.16 18.22
CA SER A 142 -6.33 5.46 18.60
C SER A 142 -6.06 6.96 18.67
N PHE A 143 -6.65 7.75 17.78
CA PHE A 143 -6.24 9.14 17.57
C PHE A 143 -7.37 10.16 17.72
N HIS A 144 -8.64 9.74 17.78
CA HIS A 144 -9.81 10.64 17.90
C HIS A 144 -9.75 11.83 16.93
N LEU A 145 -9.34 11.56 15.69
CA LEU A 145 -9.03 12.58 14.68
C LEU A 145 -10.29 13.27 14.16
N TYR A 146 -11.46 12.63 14.26
CA TYR A 146 -12.70 13.13 13.66
C TYR A 146 -13.62 13.75 14.70
N GLU A 147 -13.82 15.07 14.62
CA GLU A 147 -14.66 15.81 15.56
C GLU A 147 -16.17 15.52 15.39
N ARG A 148 -16.60 14.99 14.23
CA ARG A 148 -18.03 14.81 13.90
C ARG A 148 -18.34 13.40 13.39
N PRO A 149 -19.39 12.73 13.93
CA PRO A 149 -19.78 11.39 13.48
C PRO A 149 -20.28 11.36 12.04
N SER A 150 -20.71 12.49 11.48
CA SER A 150 -21.08 12.57 10.06
C SER A 150 -19.88 12.36 9.12
N GLN A 151 -18.67 12.74 9.53
CA GLN A 151 -17.45 12.49 8.74
C GLN A 151 -17.12 11.00 8.72
N LEU A 152 -17.32 10.29 9.85
CA LEU A 152 -17.15 8.84 9.91
C LEU A 152 -18.10 8.10 8.97
N VAL A 153 -19.37 8.54 8.88
CA VAL A 153 -20.33 7.96 7.93
C VAL A 153 -19.91 8.18 6.49
N VAL A 154 -19.44 9.39 6.14
CA VAL A 154 -18.93 9.66 4.79
C VAL A 154 -17.70 8.79 4.48
N LEU A 155 -16.75 8.66 5.41
CA LEU A 155 -15.57 7.80 5.26
C LEU A 155 -15.95 6.33 5.10
N PHE A 156 -16.93 5.86 5.87
CA PHE A 156 -17.48 4.51 5.71
C PHE A 156 -18.08 4.30 4.31
N LEU A 157 -18.88 5.25 3.82
CA LEU A 157 -19.45 5.16 2.47
C LEU A 157 -18.36 5.18 1.40
N VAL A 158 -17.33 5.99 1.56
CA VAL A 158 -16.16 6.00 0.67
C VAL A 158 -15.42 4.67 0.70
N ALA A 159 -15.24 4.06 1.88
CA ALA A 159 -14.63 2.74 2.05
C ALA A 159 -15.48 1.60 1.43
N VAL A 160 -16.80 1.76 1.35
CA VAL A 160 -17.65 0.85 0.57
C VAL A 160 -17.44 1.09 -0.92
N MET A 161 -17.51 2.34 -1.36
CA MET A 161 -17.43 2.73 -2.76
C MET A 161 -16.07 2.39 -3.40
N GLU A 162 -14.97 2.43 -2.66
CA GLU A 162 -13.64 2.11 -3.19
C GLU A 162 -13.53 0.65 -3.69
N ASN A 163 -14.34 -0.27 -3.15
CA ASN A 163 -14.35 -1.67 -3.58
C ASN A 163 -14.98 -1.85 -4.97
N PHE A 164 -15.70 -0.84 -5.46
CA PHE A 164 -16.34 -0.82 -6.78
C PHE A 164 -15.50 0.00 -7.78
N GLY A 165 -14.41 -0.60 -8.26
CA GLY A 165 -13.61 -0.09 -9.37
C GLY A 165 -12.30 0.59 -8.95
N TYR A 166 -12.29 1.41 -7.90
CA TYR A 166 -11.09 2.13 -7.46
C TYR A 166 -9.99 1.17 -6.99
N ARG A 167 -10.36 0.16 -6.19
CA ARG A 167 -9.43 -0.87 -5.69
C ARG A 167 -8.82 -1.65 -6.86
N GLN A 168 -9.62 -2.04 -7.83
CA GLN A 168 -9.19 -2.78 -9.02
C GLN A 168 -8.21 -1.94 -9.86
N LEU A 169 -8.50 -0.65 -10.05
CA LEU A 169 -7.58 0.29 -10.71
C LEU A 169 -6.24 0.37 -9.97
N ASN A 170 -6.27 0.51 -8.64
CA ASN A 170 -5.07 0.59 -7.83
C ASN A 170 -4.26 -0.72 -7.91
N SER A 171 -4.91 -1.88 -7.83
CA SER A 171 -4.27 -3.19 -7.99
C SER A 171 -3.57 -3.32 -9.35
N VAL A 172 -4.20 -2.87 -10.44
CA VAL A 172 -3.59 -2.83 -11.78
C VAL A 172 -2.37 -1.90 -11.79
N TRP A 173 -2.47 -0.70 -11.24
CA TRP A 173 -1.34 0.25 -11.21
C TRP A 173 -0.17 -0.26 -10.37
N ARG A 174 -0.44 -0.91 -9.24
CA ARG A 174 0.60 -1.57 -8.44
C ARG A 174 1.24 -2.71 -9.21
N LEU A 175 0.46 -3.54 -9.93
CA LEU A 175 1.00 -4.60 -10.77
C LEU A 175 1.90 -4.04 -11.89
N ILE A 176 1.50 -2.94 -12.53
CA ILE A 176 2.33 -2.22 -13.51
C ILE A 176 3.63 -1.73 -12.86
N GLY A 177 3.56 -1.15 -11.67
CA GLY A 177 4.74 -0.69 -10.92
C GLY A 177 5.72 -1.83 -10.60
N LEU A 178 5.19 -2.97 -10.16
CA LEU A 178 5.96 -4.19 -9.90
C LEU A 178 6.64 -4.71 -11.16
N MET A 179 5.90 -4.82 -12.27
CA MET A 179 6.41 -5.26 -13.57
C MET A 179 7.51 -4.32 -14.10
N ARG A 180 7.29 -2.99 -14.03
CA ARG A 180 8.29 -2.00 -14.46
C ARG A 180 9.57 -2.06 -13.65
N TRP A 181 9.46 -2.31 -12.34
CA TRP A 181 10.63 -2.53 -11.49
C TRP A 181 11.36 -3.83 -11.87
N ALA A 182 10.63 -4.93 -12.07
CA ALA A 182 11.22 -6.22 -12.44
C ALA A 182 11.92 -6.20 -13.81
N LEU A 183 11.37 -5.44 -14.76
CA LEU A 183 11.93 -5.25 -16.11
C LEU A 183 13.10 -4.24 -16.16
N GLY A 184 13.51 -3.66 -15.02
CA GLY A 184 14.66 -2.77 -14.94
C GLY A 184 14.48 -1.40 -15.62
N GLY A 185 13.24 -0.96 -15.87
CA GLY A 185 12.99 0.35 -16.49
C GLY A 185 13.55 1.50 -15.64
N LYS A 186 14.09 2.56 -16.23
CA LYS A 186 14.57 3.74 -15.46
C LYS A 186 13.39 4.45 -14.78
N ALA A 187 13.55 4.82 -13.51
CA ALA A 187 12.56 5.64 -12.83
C ALA A 187 12.62 7.06 -13.39
N HIS A 188 11.52 7.54 -13.97
CA HIS A 188 11.35 8.98 -14.18
C HIS A 188 10.45 9.51 -13.07
N TRP A 189 10.92 10.55 -12.39
CA TRP A 189 10.07 11.39 -11.56
C TRP A 189 9.11 12.11 -12.53
N GLY A 190 7.88 11.60 -12.65
CA GLY A 190 6.87 12.27 -13.47
C GLY A 190 6.59 13.65 -12.91
N GLU A 191 6.36 14.64 -13.76
CA GLU A 191 5.98 15.99 -13.33
C GLU A 191 4.64 15.94 -12.59
N MET A 192 4.65 16.34 -11.31
CA MET A 192 3.43 16.56 -10.55
C MET A 192 2.94 17.96 -10.92
N LYS A 193 1.82 18.05 -11.65
CA LYS A 193 1.15 19.33 -11.90
C LYS A 193 0.59 19.83 -10.56
N ARG A 194 1.33 20.71 -9.89
CA ARG A 194 0.89 21.39 -8.67
C ARG A 194 -0.09 22.49 -9.08
N ILE A 195 -1.31 22.42 -8.57
CA ILE A 195 -2.32 23.45 -8.79
C ILE A 195 -2.28 24.27 -7.53
N GLY A 196 -1.39 25.27 -7.49
CA GLY A 196 -1.13 26.08 -6.32
C GLY A 196 -2.41 26.68 -5.75
N ARG A 197 -3.00 26.00 -4.77
CA ARG A 197 -4.06 26.56 -3.91
C ARG A 197 -3.42 26.92 -2.58
N GLY A 198 -2.51 27.89 -2.64
CA GLY A 198 -1.97 28.58 -1.48
C GLY A 198 -2.68 29.93 -1.33
N ALA A 199 -3.24 30.16 -0.14
CA ALA A 199 -3.85 31.39 0.38
C ALA A 199 -5.25 31.77 -0.14
N GLY A 200 -6.25 31.40 0.66
CA GLY A 200 -7.55 32.07 0.78
C GLY A 200 -7.95 32.05 2.24
#